data_AF-A0A4Z0GDY7-F1
#
_entry.id   AF-A0A4Z0GDY7-F1
#
_cell.length_a   1.000
_cell.length_b   1.000
_cell.length_c   1.000
_cell.angle_alpha   90.00
_cell.angle_beta   90.00
_cell.angle_gamma   90.00
#
_symmetry.space_group_name_H-M   'P 1'
#
loop_
_entity.id
_entity.type
_entity.pdbx_description
1 polymer ?
#
loop_
_entity_poly.entity_id
_entity_poly.type
_entity_poly.pdbx_seq_one_letter_code
_entity_poly.pdbx_strand_id
1 'polypeptide(L)'
;MVLTAHQGLCVYCGKIATTLDHEEPVADNGADIWWNFVPACASCNRRKGKRTASRWVADMDLSHTFPKAGFTTKPMRPEVYAGIRKRVAGAQREIADIDRRDWFRHHYGREKHRTKADLSGVLERCEAELRGYPHKPWTTPKVRDTKADTCVRRMCCAWTHPDAWISGPTMILAQEDREAFRREAYRRKLGEGELLEELVKRYLADRGRDLDRSEPE
;
A
#
# COMPACT_ATOMS: atom_id res chain seq x y z
N MET A 1 -1.28 2.76 -7.28
CA MET A 1 -2.08 1.77 -6.51
C MET A 1 -1.89 0.33 -6.98
N VAL A 2 -2.27 -0.03 -8.22
CA VAL A 2 -2.19 -1.42 -8.71
C VAL A 2 -0.75 -1.88 -8.84
N LEU A 3 0.10 -1.09 -9.50
CA LEU A 3 1.51 -1.42 -9.71
C LEU A 3 2.34 -1.49 -8.43
N THR A 4 1.83 -0.97 -7.31
CA THR A 4 2.47 -1.07 -6.00
C THR A 4 1.91 -2.23 -5.17
N ALA A 5 0.91 -2.96 -5.67
CA ALA A 5 0.40 -4.16 -5.02
C ALA A 5 1.36 -5.33 -5.23
N HIS A 6 1.24 -6.37 -4.42
CA HIS A 6 2.16 -7.52 -4.44
C HIS A 6 3.64 -7.08 -4.41
N GLN A 7 3.96 -6.09 -3.58
CA GLN A 7 5.31 -5.53 -3.42
C GLN A 7 5.92 -4.94 -4.71
N GLY A 8 5.09 -4.55 -5.68
CA GLY A 8 5.58 -4.08 -6.98
C GLY A 8 6.04 -5.20 -7.91
N LEU A 9 5.73 -6.45 -7.56
CA LEU A 9 6.10 -7.62 -8.35
C LEU A 9 4.92 -8.09 -9.21
N CYS A 10 5.27 -8.67 -10.35
CA CYS A 10 4.36 -9.31 -11.27
C CYS A 10 3.76 -10.56 -10.61
N VAL A 11 2.43 -10.60 -10.50
CA VAL A 11 1.70 -11.74 -9.92
C VAL A 11 1.96 -13.05 -10.67
N TYR A 12 2.38 -12.98 -11.93
CA TYR A 12 2.64 -14.16 -12.75
C TYR A 12 4.02 -14.77 -12.53
N CYS A 13 5.07 -13.97 -12.51
CA CYS A 13 6.45 -14.46 -12.51
C CYS A 13 7.34 -13.96 -11.37
N GLY A 14 6.86 -13.05 -10.52
CA GLY A 14 7.63 -12.49 -9.40
C GLY A 14 8.71 -11.47 -9.78
N LYS A 15 8.91 -11.18 -11.07
CA LYS A 15 9.77 -10.05 -11.51
C LYS A 15 9.06 -8.72 -11.31
N ILE A 16 9.76 -7.59 -11.45
CA ILE A 16 9.17 -6.25 -11.36
C ILE A 16 7.96 -6.11 -12.30
N ALA A 17 6.85 -5.61 -11.76
CA ALA A 17 5.68 -5.25 -12.53
C ALA A 17 5.93 -3.95 -13.29
N THR A 18 5.64 -3.95 -14.59
CA THR A 18 5.87 -2.81 -15.49
C THR A 18 4.59 -2.34 -16.15
N THR A 19 3.48 -3.04 -15.95
CA THR A 19 2.18 -2.76 -16.55
C THR A 19 1.07 -3.34 -15.68
N LEU A 20 -0.13 -2.82 -15.84
CA LEU A 20 -1.33 -3.44 -15.30
C LEU A 20 -1.84 -4.48 -16.32
N ASP A 21 -2.49 -5.52 -15.83
CA ASP A 21 -3.19 -6.50 -16.65
C ASP A 21 -4.59 -6.71 -16.09
N HIS A 22 -5.53 -7.05 -16.98
CA HIS A 22 -6.88 -7.45 -16.61
C HIS A 22 -6.87 -8.94 -16.30
N GLU A 23 -7.32 -9.34 -15.11
CA GLU A 23 -7.42 -10.75 -14.75
C GLU A 23 -8.42 -11.44 -15.68
N GLU A 24 -9.63 -10.91 -15.77
CA GLU A 24 -10.63 -11.26 -16.78
C GLU A 24 -10.43 -10.40 -18.03
N PRO A 25 -10.18 -11.00 -19.22
CA PRO A 25 -9.98 -10.24 -20.45
C PRO A 25 -11.19 -9.37 -20.79
N VAL A 26 -10.95 -8.12 -21.22
CA VAL A 26 -12.03 -7.20 -21.61
C VAL A 26 -12.85 -7.71 -22.79
N ALA A 27 -12.21 -8.47 -23.68
CA ALA A 27 -12.88 -9.10 -24.81
C ALA A 27 -13.93 -10.16 -24.40
N ASP A 28 -13.84 -10.70 -23.17
CA ASP A 28 -14.70 -11.77 -22.63
C ASP A 28 -15.51 -11.28 -21.41
N ASN A 29 -16.07 -10.06 -21.49
CA ASN A 29 -16.84 -9.38 -20.42
C ASN A 29 -16.04 -8.91 -19.18
N GLY A 30 -14.71 -8.98 -19.19
CA GLY A 30 -13.89 -8.37 -18.14
C GLY A 30 -14.04 -6.86 -18.16
N ALA A 31 -14.43 -6.24 -17.04
CA ALA A 31 -14.65 -4.80 -17.05
C ALA A 31 -13.35 -4.02 -16.72
N ASP A 32 -13.18 -2.85 -17.34
CA ASP A 32 -11.99 -1.99 -17.23
C ASP A 32 -12.02 -1.17 -15.93
N ILE A 33 -11.86 -1.88 -14.82
CA ILE A 33 -12.03 -1.35 -13.46
C ILE A 33 -10.98 -1.91 -12.53
N TRP A 34 -10.74 -1.17 -11.45
CA TRP A 34 -9.65 -1.46 -10.52
C TRP A 34 -9.70 -2.85 -9.89
N TRP A 35 -10.88 -3.45 -9.68
CA TRP A 35 -10.98 -4.79 -9.07
C TRP A 35 -10.61 -5.92 -10.05
N ASN A 36 -10.61 -5.64 -11.35
CA ASN A 36 -10.15 -6.57 -12.38
C ASN A 36 -8.65 -6.42 -12.67
N PHE A 37 -7.96 -5.44 -12.09
CA PHE A 37 -6.55 -5.20 -12.39
C PHE A 37 -5.61 -5.98 -11.47
N VAL A 38 -4.49 -6.44 -12.03
CA VAL A 38 -3.35 -7.01 -11.32
C VAL A 38 -2.02 -6.43 -11.80
N PRO A 39 -0.98 -6.35 -10.95
CA PRO A 39 0.35 -5.93 -11.38
C PRO A 39 1.04 -7.04 -12.19
N ALA A 40 1.51 -6.70 -13.39
CA ALA A 40 2.13 -7.64 -14.32
C ALA A 40 3.38 -7.06 -15.00
N CYS A 41 4.27 -7.91 -15.51
CA CYS A 41 5.30 -7.50 -16.44
C CYS A 41 4.79 -7.63 -17.88
N ALA A 42 5.29 -6.78 -18.80
CA ALA A 42 4.83 -6.77 -20.19
C ALA A 42 4.99 -8.13 -20.90
N SER A 43 6.02 -8.92 -20.52
CA SER A 43 6.25 -10.26 -21.06
C SER A 43 5.16 -11.27 -20.64
N CYS A 44 4.80 -11.29 -19.35
CA CYS A 44 3.78 -12.21 -18.86
C CYS A 44 2.38 -11.79 -19.30
N ASN A 45 2.07 -10.48 -19.29
CA ASN A 45 0.79 -9.98 -19.80
C ASN A 45 0.57 -10.46 -21.26
N ARG A 46 1.55 -10.24 -22.15
CA ARG A 46 1.47 -10.73 -23.54
C ARG A 46 1.35 -12.26 -23.63
N ARG A 47 2.01 -13.00 -22.73
CA ARG A 47 2.00 -14.47 -22.74
C ARG A 47 0.69 -15.06 -22.22
N LYS A 48 0.06 -14.45 -21.21
CA LYS A 48 -1.29 -14.78 -20.75
C LYS A 48 -2.29 -14.51 -21.87
N GLY A 49 -2.21 -13.33 -22.48
CA GLY A 49 -3.11 -12.94 -23.57
C GLY A 49 -4.57 -12.92 -23.11
N LYS A 50 -5.50 -13.36 -23.97
CA LYS A 50 -6.94 -13.35 -23.73
C LYS A 50 -7.44 -14.50 -22.84
N ARG A 51 -6.72 -14.80 -21.76
CA ARG A 51 -7.07 -15.88 -20.81
C ARG A 51 -7.13 -15.31 -19.42
N THR A 52 -7.94 -15.90 -18.55
CA THR A 52 -7.80 -15.72 -17.10
C THR A 52 -6.52 -16.40 -16.62
N ALA A 53 -5.98 -16.00 -15.48
CA ALA A 53 -4.81 -16.66 -14.90
C ALA A 53 -5.12 -18.12 -14.58
N SER A 54 -6.36 -18.43 -14.16
CA SER A 54 -6.81 -19.80 -13.92
C SER A 54 -6.73 -20.69 -15.16
N ARG A 55 -7.23 -20.20 -16.30
CA ARG A 55 -7.13 -20.89 -17.59
C ARG A 55 -5.68 -21.01 -18.05
N TRP A 56 -4.90 -19.93 -17.92
CA TRP A 56 -3.51 -19.93 -18.35
C TRP A 56 -2.64 -20.91 -17.53
N VAL A 57 -2.89 -21.05 -16.24
CA VAL A 57 -2.27 -22.08 -15.39
C VAL A 57 -2.65 -23.49 -15.85
N ALA A 58 -3.92 -23.73 -16.17
CA ALA A 58 -4.36 -25.03 -16.69
C ALA A 58 -3.70 -25.37 -18.03
N ASP A 59 -3.55 -24.38 -18.94
CA ASP A 59 -2.82 -24.58 -20.19
C ASP A 59 -1.35 -24.97 -19.92
N MET A 60 -0.72 -24.41 -18.87
CA MET A 60 0.64 -24.78 -18.46
C MET A 60 0.69 -26.21 -17.94
N ASP A 61 -0.22 -26.59 -17.05
CA ASP A 61 -0.32 -27.97 -16.53
C ASP A 61 -0.49 -28.98 -17.68
N LEU A 62 -1.39 -28.69 -18.62
CA LEU A 62 -1.63 -29.52 -19.81
C LEU A 62 -0.41 -29.55 -20.74
N SER A 63 0.34 -28.46 -20.86
CA SER A 63 1.56 -28.43 -21.67
C SER A 63 2.69 -29.29 -21.08
N HIS A 64 2.77 -29.37 -19.75
CA HIS A 64 3.72 -30.28 -19.08
C HIS A 64 3.27 -31.73 -19.14
N THR A 65 1.96 -31.98 -19.00
CA THR A 65 1.39 -33.33 -19.05
C THR A 65 1.41 -33.90 -20.47
N PHE A 66 1.12 -33.06 -21.48
CA PHE A 66 1.01 -33.44 -22.88
C PHE A 66 1.83 -32.51 -23.80
N PRO A 67 3.18 -32.60 -23.79
CA PRO A 67 4.05 -31.66 -24.51
C PRO A 67 3.82 -31.58 -26.02
N LYS A 68 3.32 -32.65 -26.64
CA LYS A 68 3.05 -32.73 -28.09
C LYS A 68 1.70 -32.13 -28.50
N ALA A 69 0.83 -31.76 -27.55
CA ALA A 69 -0.54 -31.31 -27.83
C ALA A 69 -0.65 -29.80 -28.13
N GLY A 70 0.42 -29.01 -27.93
CA GLY A 70 0.48 -27.63 -28.41
C GLY A 70 -0.34 -26.60 -27.61
N PHE A 71 -0.69 -26.87 -26.35
CA PHE A 71 -1.46 -25.94 -25.49
C PHE A 71 -0.73 -24.60 -25.22
N THR A 72 0.60 -24.58 -25.29
CA THR A 72 1.40 -23.35 -25.17
C THR A 72 2.66 -23.42 -26.02
N THR A 73 3.03 -22.30 -26.66
CA THR A 73 4.31 -22.18 -27.39
C THR A 73 5.47 -21.82 -26.49
N LYS A 74 5.18 -21.37 -25.26
CA LYS A 74 6.16 -21.01 -24.24
C LYS A 74 5.68 -21.60 -22.93
N PRO A 75 6.20 -22.74 -22.45
CA PRO A 75 5.88 -23.31 -21.14
C PRO A 75 6.70 -22.66 -20.01
N MET A 76 6.07 -22.42 -18.86
CA MET A 76 6.73 -21.88 -17.66
C MET A 76 7.19 -23.05 -16.79
N ARG A 77 8.25 -22.88 -16.00
CA ARG A 77 8.62 -23.87 -14.99
C ARG A 77 7.47 -24.06 -13.97
N PRO A 78 7.11 -25.30 -13.58
CA PRO A 78 6.05 -25.58 -12.60
C PRO A 78 6.15 -24.73 -11.34
N GLU A 79 7.35 -24.62 -10.78
CA GLU A 79 7.66 -23.80 -9.60
C GLU A 79 7.20 -22.33 -9.73
N VAL A 80 7.21 -21.79 -10.95
CA VAL A 80 6.84 -20.40 -11.19
C VAL A 80 5.33 -20.26 -11.31
N TYR A 81 4.65 -21.10 -12.11
CA TYR A 81 3.25 -20.89 -12.44
C TYR A 81 2.26 -21.49 -11.43
N ALA A 82 2.66 -22.50 -10.65
CA ALA A 82 1.79 -23.16 -9.67
C ALA A 82 1.20 -22.17 -8.64
N GLY A 83 1.96 -21.14 -8.27
CA GLY A 83 1.53 -20.13 -7.29
C GLY A 83 0.73 -18.96 -7.87
N ILE A 84 0.48 -18.90 -9.18
CA ILE A 84 -0.11 -17.72 -9.83
C ILE A 84 -1.48 -17.39 -9.26
N ARG A 85 -2.38 -18.38 -9.14
CA ARG A 85 -3.76 -18.17 -8.66
C ARG A 85 -3.78 -17.53 -7.27
N LYS A 86 -2.90 -17.99 -6.37
CA LYS A 86 -2.76 -17.44 -5.01
C LYS A 86 -2.26 -16.00 -5.03
N ARG A 87 -1.28 -15.69 -5.87
CA ARG A 87 -0.71 -14.33 -5.99
C ARG A 87 -1.71 -13.34 -6.58
N VAL A 88 -2.44 -13.74 -7.62
CA VAL A 88 -3.54 -12.96 -8.23
C VAL A 88 -4.59 -12.61 -7.17
N ALA A 89 -5.12 -13.62 -6.48
CA ALA A 89 -6.13 -13.41 -5.44
C ALA A 89 -5.61 -12.54 -4.29
N GLY A 90 -4.34 -12.69 -3.90
CA GLY A 90 -3.70 -11.84 -2.89
C GLY A 90 -3.60 -10.39 -3.33
N ALA A 91 -3.15 -10.14 -4.56
CA ALA A 91 -3.05 -8.80 -5.12
C ALA A 91 -4.43 -8.13 -5.25
N GLN A 92 -5.45 -8.85 -5.71
CA GLN A 92 -6.80 -8.31 -5.81
C GLN A 92 -7.39 -7.96 -4.44
N ARG A 93 -7.17 -8.79 -3.40
CA ARG A 93 -7.56 -8.44 -2.03
C ARG A 93 -6.85 -7.19 -1.52
N GLU A 94 -5.53 -7.10 -1.76
CA GLU A 94 -4.75 -5.90 -1.40
C GLU A 94 -5.27 -4.65 -2.12
N ILE A 95 -5.60 -4.77 -3.41
CA ILE A 95 -6.15 -3.67 -4.23
C ILE A 95 -7.56 -3.28 -3.78
N ALA A 96 -8.37 -4.25 -3.33
CA ALA A 96 -9.74 -4.04 -2.86
C ALA A 96 -9.84 -3.43 -1.46
N ASP A 97 -8.75 -3.45 -0.69
CA ASP A 97 -8.67 -2.80 0.61
C ASP A 97 -9.10 -1.32 0.50
N ILE A 98 -10.20 -1.00 1.19
CA ILE A 98 -10.82 0.33 1.14
C ILE A 98 -9.85 1.39 1.65
N ASP A 99 -9.09 1.08 2.70
CA ASP A 99 -8.20 2.04 3.32
C ASP A 99 -6.98 2.34 2.45
N ARG A 100 -6.46 1.32 1.75
CA ARG A 100 -5.44 1.48 0.72
C ARG A 100 -5.95 2.36 -0.40
N ARG A 101 -7.13 2.05 -0.95
CA ARG A 101 -7.74 2.80 -2.05
C ARG A 101 -7.95 4.27 -1.67
N ASP A 102 -8.46 4.52 -0.47
CA ASP A 102 -8.63 5.86 0.06
C ASP A 102 -7.29 6.59 0.10
N TRP A 103 -6.23 5.99 0.64
CA TRP A 103 -4.93 6.64 0.70
C TRP A 103 -4.41 7.03 -0.69
N PHE A 104 -4.47 6.12 -1.67
CA PHE A 104 -4.04 6.44 -3.05
C PHE A 104 -4.92 7.50 -3.71
N ARG A 105 -6.24 7.47 -3.50
CA ARG A 105 -7.16 8.49 -4.03
C ARG A 105 -6.79 9.87 -3.50
N HIS A 106 -6.51 9.99 -2.20
CA HIS A 106 -6.17 11.28 -1.59
C HIS A 106 -4.80 11.79 -2.03
N HIS A 107 -3.78 10.93 -2.05
CA HIS A 107 -2.40 11.35 -2.30
C HIS A 107 -2.05 11.42 -3.80
N TYR A 108 -2.66 10.57 -4.62
CA TYR A 108 -2.34 10.40 -6.04
C TYR A 108 -3.56 10.52 -6.97
N GLY A 109 -4.79 10.68 -6.47
CA GLY A 109 -5.99 10.72 -7.31
C GLY A 109 -6.10 11.95 -8.21
N ARG A 110 -5.34 13.01 -7.93
CA ARG A 110 -5.25 14.22 -8.77
C ARG A 110 -4.09 14.18 -9.77
N GLU A 111 -3.19 13.20 -9.65
CA GLU A 111 -2.07 13.04 -10.56
C GLU A 111 -2.58 12.66 -11.95
N LYS A 112 -2.12 13.38 -12.97
CA LYS A 112 -2.43 13.11 -14.37
C LYS A 112 -1.16 12.71 -15.08
N HIS A 113 -1.18 11.55 -15.72
CA HIS A 113 -0.12 11.08 -16.60
C HIS A 113 -0.64 11.00 -18.04
N ARG A 114 0.11 11.54 -19.00
CA ARG A 114 -0.23 11.47 -20.44
C ARG A 114 0.68 10.50 -21.16
N THR A 115 1.90 10.34 -20.67
CA THR A 115 2.91 9.45 -21.24
C THR A 115 3.31 8.34 -20.25
N LYS A 116 3.99 7.31 -20.75
CA LYS A 116 4.59 6.28 -19.89
C LYS A 116 5.72 6.84 -19.01
N ALA A 117 6.43 7.87 -19.47
CA ALA A 117 7.47 8.53 -18.69
C ALA A 117 6.86 9.29 -17.50
N ASP A 118 5.75 10.00 -17.72
CA ASP A 118 5.01 10.69 -16.65
C ASP A 118 4.58 9.68 -15.58
N LEU A 119 4.01 8.55 -16.01
CA LEU A 119 3.60 7.47 -15.10
C LEU A 119 4.79 6.90 -14.31
N SER A 120 5.94 6.68 -14.95
CA SER A 120 7.16 6.22 -14.26
C SER A 120 7.58 7.20 -13.17
N GLY A 121 7.61 8.49 -13.48
CA GLY A 121 7.96 9.52 -12.50
C GLY A 121 6.98 9.59 -11.32
N VAL A 122 5.68 9.40 -11.56
CA VAL A 122 4.67 9.31 -10.49
C VAL A 122 4.90 8.06 -9.62
N LEU A 123 5.19 6.92 -10.24
CA LEU A 123 5.46 5.67 -9.53
C LEU A 123 6.73 5.77 -8.67
N GLU A 124 7.82 6.33 -9.20
CA GLU A 124 9.07 6.52 -8.46
C GLU A 124 8.88 7.39 -7.21
N ARG A 125 8.16 8.51 -7.34
CA ARG A 125 7.80 9.35 -6.18
C ARG A 125 6.96 8.56 -5.17
N CYS A 126 5.97 7.83 -5.67
CA CYS A 126 5.09 7.02 -4.83
C CYS A 126 5.82 5.93 -4.06
N GLU A 127 6.72 5.20 -4.71
CA GLU A 127 7.51 4.19 -4.05
C GLU A 127 8.50 4.79 -3.05
N ALA A 128 9.11 5.93 -3.36
CA ALA A 128 9.98 6.64 -2.43
C ALA A 128 9.22 7.07 -1.17
N GLU A 129 7.99 7.60 -1.33
CA GLU A 129 7.12 7.95 -0.21
C GLU A 129 6.77 6.70 0.62
N LEU A 130 6.35 5.61 -0.04
CA LEU A 130 5.99 4.36 0.63
C LEU A 130 7.16 3.69 1.35
N ARG A 131 8.39 3.86 0.86
CA ARG A 131 9.61 3.39 1.54
C ARG A 131 9.96 4.25 2.77
N GLY A 132 9.50 5.50 2.80
CA GLY A 132 9.73 6.41 3.91
C GLY A 132 8.93 6.06 5.17
N TYR A 133 7.81 5.35 5.04
CA TYR A 133 6.97 4.99 6.17
C TYR A 133 7.44 3.70 6.88
N PRO A 134 7.38 3.65 8.22
CA PRO A 134 7.78 2.47 9.01
C PRO A 134 6.83 1.28 8.84
N HIS A 135 5.58 1.55 8.46
CA HIS A 135 4.56 0.59 8.08
C HIS A 135 3.71 1.19 6.97
N LYS A 136 2.86 0.38 6.31
CA LYS A 136 2.04 0.89 5.20
C LYS A 136 1.03 1.92 5.70
N PRO A 137 0.86 3.08 5.02
CA PRO A 137 0.00 4.14 5.54
C PRO A 137 -1.44 3.72 5.86
N TRP A 138 -2.03 2.90 5.00
CA TRP A 138 -3.40 2.41 5.15
C TRP A 138 -3.58 1.36 6.25
N THR A 139 -2.52 0.90 6.92
CA THR A 139 -2.65 0.05 8.12
C THR A 139 -2.80 0.87 9.40
N THR A 140 -2.75 2.20 9.32
CA THR A 140 -3.06 3.07 10.45
C THR A 140 -4.55 3.39 10.52
N PRO A 141 -5.12 3.43 11.75
CA PRO A 141 -6.52 3.76 11.92
C PRO A 141 -6.83 5.16 11.39
N LYS A 142 -8.03 5.31 10.84
CA LYS A 142 -8.65 6.63 10.64
C LYS A 142 -8.93 7.22 12.01
N VAL A 143 -8.64 8.50 12.20
CA VAL A 143 -8.93 9.16 13.48
C VAL A 143 -10.42 9.51 13.63
N ARG A 144 -11.15 9.59 12.51
CA ARG A 144 -12.60 9.73 12.43
C ARG A 144 -13.08 9.33 11.04
N ASP A 145 -14.36 9.05 10.89
CA ASP A 145 -14.97 8.91 9.57
C ASP A 145 -15.19 10.29 8.93
N THR A 146 -14.85 10.42 7.65
CA THR A 146 -15.12 11.64 6.89
C THR A 146 -15.48 11.31 5.45
N LYS A 147 -16.44 12.06 4.91
CA LYS A 147 -16.76 12.07 3.48
C LYS A 147 -15.88 13.05 2.69
N ALA A 148 -15.07 13.86 3.37
CA ALA A 148 -14.19 14.84 2.74
C ALA A 148 -13.02 14.15 2.02
N ASP A 149 -12.53 14.76 0.93
CA ASP A 149 -11.33 14.34 0.21
C ASP A 149 -10.06 14.79 0.95
N THR A 150 -9.99 14.51 2.26
CA THR A 150 -8.87 14.81 3.15
C THR A 150 -8.45 13.55 3.91
N CYS A 151 -7.16 13.21 3.86
CA CYS A 151 -6.64 12.01 4.51
C CYS A 151 -6.61 12.19 6.04
N VAL A 152 -7.56 11.59 6.76
CA VAL A 152 -7.67 11.65 8.24
C VAL A 152 -7.01 10.46 8.93
N ARG A 153 -6.01 9.84 8.30
CA ARG A 153 -5.24 8.78 8.97
C ARG A 153 -4.38 9.39 10.05
N ARG A 154 -4.21 8.65 11.15
CA ARG A 154 -3.45 9.13 12.31
C ARG A 154 -2.07 9.66 11.95
N MET A 155 -1.36 8.95 11.06
CA MET A 155 -0.05 9.40 10.58
C MET A 155 -0.08 10.65 9.67
N CYS A 156 -1.18 10.92 8.97
CA CYS A 156 -1.29 12.04 8.02
C CYS A 156 -1.91 13.28 8.66
N CYS A 157 -2.79 13.10 9.65
CA CYS A 157 -3.58 14.16 10.27
C CYS A 157 -3.73 13.93 11.78
N ALA A 158 -2.60 13.69 12.46
CA ALA A 158 -2.54 13.48 13.91
C ALA A 158 -3.25 14.59 14.71
N TRP A 159 -3.09 15.85 14.28
CA TRP A 159 -3.78 17.01 14.87
C TRP A 159 -5.32 16.98 14.81
N THR A 160 -5.93 16.14 13.96
CA THR A 160 -7.41 16.00 13.90
C THR A 160 -7.93 14.82 14.72
N HIS A 161 -7.07 14.16 15.50
CA HIS A 161 -7.48 13.04 16.35
C HIS A 161 -8.50 13.49 17.41
N PRO A 162 -9.50 12.66 17.76
CA PRO A 162 -10.46 13.01 18.82
C PRO A 162 -9.77 13.29 20.16
N ASP A 163 -8.73 12.51 20.48
CA ASP A 163 -7.86 12.74 21.64
C ASP A 163 -6.70 13.73 21.35
N ALA A 164 -6.65 14.34 20.15
CA ALA A 164 -5.67 15.39 19.90
C ALA A 164 -6.02 16.58 20.78
N TRP A 165 -5.09 16.95 21.63
CA TRP A 165 -5.18 18.19 22.37
C TRP A 165 -4.77 19.35 21.43
N ILE A 166 -5.70 19.77 20.56
CA ILE A 166 -5.48 20.77 19.49
C ILE A 166 -5.08 22.14 20.08
N SER A 167 -5.57 22.44 21.28
CA SER A 167 -5.20 23.60 22.10
C SER A 167 -4.20 23.21 23.21
N GLY A 168 -3.38 22.20 22.96
CA GLY A 168 -2.46 21.61 23.92
C GLY A 168 -1.41 22.58 24.44
N PRO A 169 -0.61 22.14 25.43
CA PRO A 169 0.34 22.98 26.12
C PRO A 169 1.30 23.56 25.11
N THR A 170 1.41 24.89 25.11
CA THR A 170 2.43 25.58 24.33
C THR A 170 3.79 25.06 24.78
N MET A 171 4.45 24.30 23.93
CA MET A 171 5.83 23.88 24.18
C MET A 171 6.75 25.08 23.99
N ILE A 172 7.30 25.58 25.09
CA ILE A 172 8.38 26.56 25.05
C ILE A 172 9.69 25.79 25.03
N LEU A 173 10.30 25.73 23.86
CA LEU A 173 11.62 25.12 23.64
C LEU A 173 12.58 26.19 23.15
N ALA A 174 13.84 26.10 23.56
CA ALA A 174 14.91 26.82 22.88
C ALA A 174 15.00 26.37 21.42
N GLN A 175 15.54 27.22 20.54
CA GLN A 175 15.62 26.90 19.11
C GLN A 175 16.37 25.57 18.85
N GLU A 176 17.48 25.35 19.56
CA GLU A 176 18.30 24.15 19.42
C GLU A 176 17.53 22.87 19.79
N ASP A 177 16.75 22.90 20.88
CA ASP A 177 15.92 21.78 21.32
C ASP A 177 14.78 21.50 20.35
N ARG A 178 14.13 22.55 19.83
CA ARG A 178 13.06 22.40 18.82
C ARG A 178 13.60 21.75 17.55
N GLU A 179 14.79 22.14 17.10
CA GLU A 179 15.43 21.53 15.94
C GLU A 179 15.86 20.08 16.21
N ALA A 180 16.37 19.79 17.41
CA ALA A 180 16.70 18.43 17.82
C ALA A 180 15.46 17.53 17.83
N PHE A 181 14.34 18.02 18.38
CA PHE A 181 13.06 17.32 18.41
C PHE A 181 12.55 17.01 16.99
N ARG A 182 12.60 17.99 16.08
CA ARG A 182 12.24 17.80 14.66
C ARG A 182 13.11 16.77 13.96
N ARG A 183 14.43 16.84 14.18
CA ARG A 183 15.37 15.86 13.63
C ARG A 183 15.08 14.45 14.15
N GLU A 184 14.70 14.33 15.42
CA GLU A 184 14.33 13.04 16.02
C GLU A 184 13.04 12.49 15.41
N ALA A 185 11.99 13.30 15.33
CA ALA A 185 10.71 12.90 14.72
C ALA A 185 10.94 12.41 13.28
N TYR A 186 11.72 13.17 12.51
CA TYR A 186 12.10 12.79 11.16
C TYR A 186 12.92 11.49 11.11
N ARG A 187 13.91 11.33 12.00
CA ARG A 187 14.75 10.11 12.06
C ARG A 187 13.89 8.88 12.34
N ARG A 188 12.89 9.02 13.21
CA ARG A 188 11.97 7.95 13.61
C ARG A 188 10.78 7.77 12.67
N LYS A 189 10.66 8.60 11.63
CA LYS A 189 9.55 8.59 10.67
C LYS A 189 8.18 8.78 11.32
N LEU A 190 8.15 9.63 12.35
CA LEU A 190 6.95 10.02 13.08
C LEU A 190 6.61 11.48 12.79
N GLY A 191 5.33 11.83 12.91
CA GLY A 191 4.96 13.25 13.05
C GLY A 191 5.48 13.82 14.38
N GLU A 192 5.74 15.13 14.44
CA GLU A 192 6.12 15.82 15.68
C GLU A 192 5.12 15.51 16.83
N GLY A 193 3.82 15.50 16.54
CA GLY A 193 2.79 15.15 17.50
C GLY A 193 2.82 13.69 17.97
N GLU A 194 3.16 12.73 17.10
CA GLU A 194 3.29 11.32 17.48
C GLU A 194 4.52 11.11 18.37
N LEU A 195 5.64 11.76 18.07
CA LEU A 195 6.82 11.72 18.93
C LEU A 195 6.51 12.32 20.31
N LEU A 196 5.80 13.46 20.35
CA LEU A 196 5.38 14.06 21.61
C LEU A 196 4.46 13.13 22.41
N GLU A 197 3.49 12.50 21.75
CA GLU A 197 2.59 11.53 22.38
C GLU A 197 3.37 10.37 23.00
N GLU A 198 4.32 9.78 22.27
CA GLU A 198 5.15 8.70 22.79
C GLU A 198 5.97 9.12 24.02
N LEU A 199 6.58 10.32 23.97
CA LEU A 199 7.36 10.85 25.09
C LEU A 199 6.49 11.08 26.32
N VAL A 200 5.30 11.68 26.16
CA VAL A 200 4.34 11.91 27.25
C VAL A 200 3.86 10.58 27.83
N LYS A 201 3.48 9.61 26.99
CA LYS A 201 3.05 8.28 27.44
C LYS A 201 4.14 7.56 28.21
N ARG A 202 5.38 7.60 27.72
CA ARG A 202 6.53 7.02 28.40
C ARG A 202 6.77 7.68 29.75
N TYR A 203 6.80 9.01 29.79
CA TYR A 203 6.97 9.77 31.02
C TYR A 203 5.90 9.44 32.08
N LEU A 204 4.63 9.36 31.67
CA LEU A 204 3.52 8.99 32.55
C LEU A 204 3.57 7.52 32.99
N ALA A 205 4.03 6.61 32.13
CA ALA A 205 4.22 5.21 32.49
C ALA A 205 5.35 5.02 33.51
N ASP A 206 6.46 5.74 33.31
CA ASP A 206 7.64 5.68 34.18
C ASP A 206 7.37 6.27 35.58
N ARG A 207 6.39 7.18 35.71
CA ARG A 207 5.96 7.75 37.00
C ARG A 207 4.84 7.00 37.69
N GLY A 208 4.35 5.90 37.12
CA GLY A 208 3.07 5.31 37.52
C GLY A 208 1.93 6.29 37.22
N ARG A 209 0.69 5.79 37.06
CA ARG A 209 -0.49 6.68 37.12
C ARG A 209 -0.74 7.12 38.57
N ASP A 210 0.27 7.68 39.22
CA ASP A 210 0.37 7.93 40.67
C ASP A 210 -0.36 9.20 41.10
N LEU A 211 -1.57 9.42 40.58
CA LEU A 211 -2.47 10.45 41.11
C LEU A 211 -3.89 9.93 41.38
N ASP A 212 -4.16 8.63 41.25
CA ASP A 212 -5.53 8.09 41.43
C ASP A 212 -5.69 7.11 42.60
N ARG A 213 -4.76 7.11 43.57
CA ARG A 213 -4.87 6.28 44.81
C ARG A 213 -4.37 6.96 46.10
N SER A 214 -4.58 8.26 46.26
CA SER A 214 -4.52 8.90 47.59
C SER A 214 -5.85 9.58 47.92
N GLU A 215 -6.77 8.71 48.35
CA GLU A 215 -7.90 8.80 49.29
C GLU A 215 -8.89 9.99 49.32
N PRO A 216 -10.22 9.71 49.34
CA PRO A 216 -11.22 10.58 49.95
C PRO A 216 -11.33 10.34 51.48
N GLU A 217 -11.34 11.47 52.21
CA GLU A 217 -11.67 11.75 53.64
C GLU A 217 -10.91 11.04 54.77
#